data_AF-A0A2E7SMD0-F1
#
_entry.id   AF-A0A2E7SMD0-F1
#
_cell.length_a   1.000
_cell.length_b   1.000
_cell.length_c   1.000
_cell.angle_alpha   90.00
_cell.angle_beta   90.00
_cell.angle_gamma   90.00
#
_symmetry.space_group_name_H-M   'P 1'
#
loop_
_entity.id
_entity.type
_entity.pdbx_description
1 polymer ?
#
loop_
_entity_poly.entity_id
_entity_poly.type
_entity_poly.pdbx_seq_one_letter_code
_entity_poly.pdbx_strand_id
1 'polypeptide(L)'
;MGLQDSVMPLLAESVIEIMGSDYPELNQNIDFIKEVLQREEDRFRETLKAGLSILDESISDLGKSKTLSADVAFKLHDTYGFPLELTEEICAERSIDVDIEGFKESMSNQQERARAARKDSLTTDETGELRKVLDEKGPTLFVGRDEDKSDSTVLYFDKGLIVLDKTPFYAESGGQIGDTGKISTETGEIKILDTTLALDAIHVHQYEIITGHLEAGQKANAEIDSDRRSKIRRNHTATHLIHWALREVLGDHVKQQGSYVGPDRLRFDFSHFEAMTAEQISSVEDLVNSEVLNNYQCSHQEMTRETAEEKGAIAFFGDKYGDTVRVLEAGPNSLEFCGGTHVSALGDIGLVKIVSEGSIGSNIRRIEAVTGSSTIENLRKAEDLISNAADLVGVPLEDLIDGIKRKLDELKGLKNEVQNLKRKEALGMVEELAGNEENGIVASIIEGVDRESLRELAVAVRDQERVKAVILGTAPADGGAALIAAVKSDSGLNAGMILSEAAKTIGGGGRPNDELTIVGGKNPENLEKALEQARAAAHTS
;
A
#
# COMPACT_ATOMS: atom_id res chain seq x y z
N MET A 1 -14.92 27.84 17.58
CA MET A 1 -16.31 27.56 18.01
C MET A 1 -16.42 26.41 19.01
N GLY A 2 -15.35 25.64 19.30
CA GLY A 2 -15.37 24.64 20.38
C GLY A 2 -16.33 23.46 20.16
N LEU A 3 -16.74 23.22 18.91
CA LEU A 3 -17.74 22.21 18.55
C LEU A 3 -17.09 20.82 18.56
N GLN A 4 -17.67 19.91 19.33
CA GLN A 4 -17.21 18.52 19.46
C GLN A 4 -17.90 17.61 18.44
N ASP A 5 -19.13 17.92 18.05
CA ASP A 5 -19.93 17.15 17.10
C ASP A 5 -19.67 17.60 15.66
N SER A 6 -20.02 16.74 14.69
CA SER A 6 -19.94 17.01 13.26
C SER A 6 -20.90 18.11 12.82
N VAL A 7 -20.45 19.01 11.95
CA VAL A 7 -21.18 20.24 11.60
C VAL A 7 -21.36 20.36 10.08
N MET A 8 -20.45 19.82 9.28
CA MET A 8 -20.45 19.94 7.82
C MET A 8 -21.69 19.33 7.17
N PRO A 9 -22.22 18.16 7.60
CA PRO A 9 -23.46 17.63 7.03
C PRO A 9 -24.68 18.52 7.30
N LEU A 10 -24.77 19.13 8.49
CA LEU A 10 -25.87 20.04 8.85
C LEU A 10 -25.82 21.35 8.03
N LEU A 11 -24.60 21.84 7.78
CA LEU A 11 -24.39 22.98 6.88
C LEU A 11 -24.78 22.64 5.44
N ALA A 12 -24.43 21.45 4.97
CA ALA A 12 -24.82 20.99 3.64
C ALA A 12 -26.34 20.90 3.49
N GLU A 13 -27.04 20.34 4.48
CA GLU A 13 -28.51 20.30 4.50
C GLU A 13 -29.11 21.71 4.38
N SER A 14 -28.58 22.67 5.14
CA SER A 14 -29.05 24.05 5.11
C SER A 14 -28.81 24.72 3.74
N VAL A 15 -27.68 24.45 3.10
CA VAL A 15 -27.37 24.98 1.76
C VAL A 15 -28.28 24.37 0.70
N ILE A 16 -28.51 23.06 0.77
CA ILE A 16 -29.38 22.34 -0.17
C ILE A 16 -30.84 22.79 0.00
N GLU A 17 -31.29 23.06 1.22
CA GLU A 17 -32.62 23.63 1.46
C GLU A 17 -32.81 24.99 0.78
N ILE A 18 -31.77 25.84 0.81
CA ILE A 18 -31.81 27.18 0.20
C ILE A 18 -31.68 27.14 -1.32
N MET A 19 -30.79 26.29 -1.85
CA MET A 19 -30.37 26.33 -3.26
C MET A 19 -30.93 25.20 -4.12
N GLY A 20 -31.50 24.15 -3.52
CA GLY A 20 -31.86 22.92 -4.22
C GLY A 20 -32.96 23.08 -5.28
N SER A 21 -33.76 24.16 -5.22
CA SER A 21 -34.74 24.47 -6.28
C SER A 21 -34.09 24.88 -7.60
N ASP A 22 -32.96 25.59 -7.52
CA ASP A 22 -32.22 26.09 -8.68
C ASP A 22 -31.19 25.07 -9.18
N TYR A 23 -30.76 24.14 -8.31
CA TYR A 23 -29.78 23.09 -8.59
C TYR A 23 -30.33 21.71 -8.18
N PRO A 24 -31.21 21.09 -9.00
CA PRO A 24 -31.85 19.82 -8.68
C PRO A 24 -30.87 18.67 -8.38
N GLU A 25 -29.68 18.70 -8.96
CA GLU A 25 -28.60 17.74 -8.73
C GLU A 25 -28.14 17.69 -7.27
N LEU A 26 -28.28 18.78 -6.51
CA LEU A 26 -27.95 18.81 -5.08
C LEU A 26 -28.91 17.94 -4.27
N ASN A 27 -30.20 17.97 -4.61
CA ASN A 27 -31.21 17.14 -3.98
C ASN A 27 -31.04 15.66 -4.35
N GLN A 28 -30.66 15.37 -5.59
CA GLN A 28 -30.44 14.00 -6.06
C GLN A 28 -29.26 13.32 -5.36
N ASN A 29 -28.25 14.09 -4.95
CA ASN A 29 -26.99 13.57 -4.39
C ASN A 29 -26.82 13.87 -2.89
N ILE A 30 -27.88 14.25 -2.17
CA ILE A 30 -27.77 14.73 -0.78
C ILE A 30 -27.09 13.72 0.17
N ASP A 31 -27.45 12.44 0.07
CA ASP A 31 -26.90 11.41 0.94
C ASP A 31 -25.38 11.23 0.70
N PHE A 32 -24.97 11.21 -0.57
CA PHE A 32 -23.57 11.17 -0.96
C PHE A 32 -22.79 12.42 -0.48
N ILE A 33 -23.35 13.62 -0.68
CA ILE A 33 -22.72 14.88 -0.24
C ILE A 33 -22.50 14.87 1.27
N LYS A 34 -23.52 14.45 2.04
CA LYS A 34 -23.45 14.38 3.51
C LYS A 34 -22.42 13.37 3.97
N GLU A 35 -22.39 12.18 3.37
CA GLU A 35 -21.43 11.13 3.71
C GLU A 35 -19.98 11.58 3.44
N VAL A 36 -19.72 12.18 2.28
CA VAL A 36 -18.40 12.73 1.94
C VAL A 36 -17.98 13.81 2.94
N LEU A 37 -18.86 14.76 3.23
CA LEU A 37 -18.56 15.87 4.15
C LEU A 37 -18.34 15.41 5.59
N GLN A 38 -19.18 14.50 6.09
CA GLN A 38 -19.04 13.90 7.41
C GLN A 38 -17.64 13.29 7.56
N ARG A 39 -17.24 12.52 6.55
CA ARG A 39 -16.02 11.75 6.60
C ARG A 39 -14.76 12.57 6.39
N GLU A 40 -14.80 13.59 5.52
CA GLU A 40 -13.72 14.58 5.42
C GLU A 40 -13.58 15.37 6.72
N GLU A 41 -14.69 15.71 7.37
CA GLU A 41 -14.65 16.35 8.69
C GLU A 41 -14.02 15.41 9.74
N ASP A 42 -14.42 14.15 9.80
CA ASP A 42 -13.85 13.17 10.73
C ASP A 42 -12.35 12.95 10.49
N ARG A 43 -11.95 12.80 9.23
CA ARG A 43 -10.53 12.66 8.84
C ARG A 43 -9.72 13.91 9.16
N PHE A 44 -10.28 15.09 8.94
CA PHE A 44 -9.64 16.35 9.31
C PHE A 44 -9.50 16.45 10.83
N ARG A 45 -10.49 16.00 11.62
CA ARG A 45 -10.41 15.97 13.09
C ARG A 45 -9.33 15.01 13.59
N GLU A 46 -9.19 13.83 12.99
CA GLU A 46 -8.10 12.89 13.29
C GLU A 46 -6.74 13.49 12.95
N THR A 47 -6.63 14.09 11.77
CA THR A 47 -5.42 14.82 11.32
C THR A 47 -5.05 15.93 12.29
N LEU A 48 -6.03 16.72 12.72
CA LEU A 48 -5.84 17.81 13.67
C LEU A 48 -5.38 17.28 15.03
N LYS A 49 -5.97 16.18 15.52
CA LYS A 49 -5.57 15.54 16.78
C LYS A 49 -4.13 14.99 16.73
N ALA A 50 -3.78 14.29 15.64
CA ALA A 50 -2.44 13.74 15.45
C ALA A 50 -1.39 14.86 15.28
N GLY A 51 -1.69 15.85 14.43
CA GLY A 51 -0.83 17.00 14.18
C GLY A 51 -0.61 17.84 15.44
N LEU A 52 -1.64 18.08 16.24
CA LEU A 52 -1.53 18.75 17.54
C LEU A 52 -0.60 17.98 18.49
N SER A 53 -0.74 16.66 18.59
CA SER A 53 0.13 15.84 19.44
C SER A 53 1.60 15.94 19.03
N ILE A 54 1.88 15.89 17.72
CA ILE A 54 3.25 15.98 17.19
C ILE A 54 3.81 17.40 17.40
N LEU A 55 2.98 18.42 17.19
CA LEU A 55 3.35 19.81 17.43
C LEU A 55 3.64 20.07 18.91
N ASP A 56 2.83 19.54 19.82
CA ASP A 56 3.01 19.65 21.27
C ASP A 56 4.30 18.97 21.74
N GLU A 57 4.60 17.77 21.22
CA GLU A 57 5.85 17.06 21.49
C GLU A 57 7.05 17.85 20.97
N SER A 58 7.00 18.31 19.72
CA SER A 58 8.07 19.09 19.09
C SER A 58 8.31 20.43 19.82
N ILE A 59 7.25 21.07 20.31
CA ILE A 59 7.34 22.29 21.12
C ILE A 59 7.96 22.00 22.50
N SER A 60 7.65 20.85 23.10
CA SER A 60 8.24 20.45 24.38
C SER A 60 9.74 20.19 24.24
N ASP A 61 10.17 19.64 23.10
CA ASP A 61 11.56 19.32 22.79
C ASP A 61 12.41 20.53 22.38
N LEU A 62 11.79 21.68 22.04
CA LEU A 62 12.48 22.92 21.66
C LEU A 62 13.35 23.51 22.79
N GLY A 63 13.10 23.16 24.05
CA GLY A 63 13.89 23.60 25.20
C GLY A 63 13.94 25.13 25.35
N LYS A 64 15.10 25.75 25.07
CA LYS A 64 15.27 27.23 25.08
C LYS A 64 15.10 27.88 23.69
N SER A 65 14.99 27.09 22.64
CA SER A 65 14.74 27.60 21.29
C SER A 65 13.33 28.17 21.21
N LYS A 66 13.17 29.28 20.49
CA LYS A 66 11.86 29.91 20.21
C LYS A 66 11.44 29.77 18.77
N THR A 67 12.04 28.84 18.02
CA THR A 67 11.76 28.68 16.60
C THR A 67 11.55 27.20 16.27
N LEU A 68 10.37 26.86 15.76
CA LEU A 68 10.06 25.54 15.22
C LEU A 68 10.78 25.35 13.89
N SER A 69 11.54 24.26 13.76
CA SER A 69 12.33 23.97 12.56
C SER A 69 11.45 23.71 11.33
N ALA A 70 11.94 24.12 10.16
CA ALA A 70 11.30 23.87 8.87
C ALA A 70 11.01 22.39 8.61
N ASP A 71 11.87 21.46 9.04
CA ASP A 71 11.66 20.02 8.86
C ASP A 71 10.40 19.50 9.57
N VAL A 72 10.12 20.02 10.77
CA VAL A 72 8.93 19.64 11.54
C VAL A 72 7.68 20.25 10.92
N ALA A 73 7.71 21.53 10.54
CA ALA A 73 6.60 22.18 9.84
C ALA A 73 6.31 21.50 8.49
N PHE A 74 7.36 21.14 7.74
CA PHE A 74 7.26 20.41 6.48
C PHE A 74 6.67 19.01 6.71
N LYS A 75 7.12 18.28 7.73
CA LYS A 75 6.59 16.96 8.06
C LYS A 75 5.11 17.03 8.47
N LEU A 76 4.72 18.00 9.30
CA LEU A 76 3.34 18.23 9.70
C LEU A 76 2.43 18.46 8.48
N HIS A 77 2.87 19.31 7.54
CA HIS A 77 2.12 19.60 6.33
C HIS A 77 2.10 18.45 5.33
N ASP A 78 3.27 17.96 4.91
CA ASP A 78 3.42 17.01 3.80
C ASP A 78 3.05 15.57 4.21
N THR A 79 3.48 15.14 5.40
CA THR A 79 3.28 13.75 5.84
C THR A 79 1.94 13.57 6.56
N TYR A 80 1.54 14.55 7.37
CA TYR A 80 0.36 14.43 8.22
C TYR A 80 -0.82 15.27 7.76
N GLY A 81 -0.67 16.13 6.74
CA GLY A 81 -1.77 16.96 6.21
C GLY A 81 -2.19 18.11 7.14
N PHE A 82 -1.35 18.46 8.13
CA PHE A 82 -1.63 19.52 9.09
C PHE A 82 -1.25 20.90 8.50
N PRO A 83 -2.21 21.83 8.32
CA PRO A 83 -1.95 23.10 7.62
C PRO A 83 -0.82 23.93 8.25
N LEU A 84 -0.03 24.60 7.41
CA LEU A 84 1.03 25.48 7.88
C LEU A 84 0.45 26.65 8.68
N GLU A 85 -0.65 27.22 8.20
CA GLU A 85 -1.32 28.36 8.84
C GLU A 85 -1.75 28.02 10.27
N LEU A 86 -2.26 26.80 10.48
CA LEU A 86 -2.64 26.32 11.80
C LEU A 86 -1.42 26.11 12.71
N THR A 87 -0.30 25.64 12.13
CA THR A 87 0.97 25.53 12.84
C THR A 87 1.47 26.91 13.29
N GLU A 88 1.43 27.91 12.41
CA GLU A 88 1.82 29.29 12.70
C GLU A 88 0.93 29.89 13.80
N GLU A 89 -0.39 29.73 13.72
CA GLU A 89 -1.33 30.24 14.72
C GLU A 89 -1.06 29.65 16.11
N ILE A 90 -0.90 28.33 16.22
CA ILE A 90 -0.66 27.65 17.51
C ILE A 90 0.72 28.01 18.08
N CYS A 91 1.74 28.10 17.23
CA CYS A 91 3.07 28.53 17.65
C CYS A 91 3.06 29.99 18.14
N ALA A 92 2.36 30.88 17.44
CA ALA A 92 2.22 32.29 17.81
C ALA A 92 1.55 32.46 19.18
N GLU A 93 0.48 31.70 19.47
CA GLU A 93 -0.17 31.71 20.80
C GLU A 93 0.79 31.33 21.93
N ARG A 94 1.82 30.54 21.62
CA ARG A 94 2.85 30.07 22.56
C ARG A 94 4.15 30.89 22.50
N SER A 95 4.15 32.00 21.75
CA SER A 95 5.34 32.86 21.54
C SER A 95 6.54 32.10 20.93
N ILE A 96 6.26 31.19 20.00
CA ILE A 96 7.22 30.42 19.21
C ILE A 96 7.06 30.84 17.74
N ASP A 97 8.17 31.13 17.08
CA ASP A 97 8.21 31.43 15.64
C ASP A 97 8.32 30.13 14.83
N VAL A 98 7.88 30.16 13.56
CA VAL A 98 8.03 29.03 12.63
C VAL A 98 9.02 29.42 11.55
N ASP A 99 9.96 28.54 11.18
CA ASP A 99 10.87 28.75 10.05
C ASP A 99 10.15 28.55 8.70
N ILE A 100 9.46 29.61 8.26
CA ILE A 100 8.67 29.64 7.02
C ILE A 100 9.56 29.59 5.78
N GLU A 101 10.75 30.19 5.82
CA GLU A 101 11.63 30.24 4.65
C GLU A 101 12.24 28.85 4.37
N GLY A 102 12.68 28.13 5.41
CA GLY A 102 13.11 26.73 5.25
C GLY A 102 11.98 25.81 4.80
N PHE A 103 10.73 26.05 5.23
CA PHE A 103 9.57 25.29 4.77
C PHE A 103 9.35 25.45 3.25
N LYS A 104 9.43 26.69 2.74
CA LYS A 104 9.27 26.97 1.29
C LYS A 104 10.35 26.30 0.46
N GLU A 105 11.59 26.26 0.95
CA GLU A 105 12.70 25.56 0.29
C GLU A 105 12.42 24.05 0.17
N SER A 106 11.95 23.42 1.25
CA SER A 106 11.57 22.00 1.25
C SER A 106 10.43 21.68 0.27
N MET A 107 9.41 22.55 0.20
CA MET A 107 8.33 22.44 -0.78
C MET A 107 8.84 22.55 -2.23
N SER A 108 9.75 23.49 -2.49
CA SER A 108 10.31 23.65 -3.84
C SER A 108 11.14 22.43 -4.27
N ASN A 109 11.96 21.89 -3.36
CA ASN A 109 12.77 20.70 -3.61
C ASN A 109 11.92 19.44 -3.88
N GLN A 110 10.72 19.34 -3.29
CA GLN A 110 9.78 18.25 -3.58
C GLN A 110 9.16 18.40 -4.97
N GLN A 111 8.75 19.62 -5.35
CA GLN A 111 8.19 19.91 -6.67
C GLN A 111 9.20 19.67 -7.80
N GLU A 112 10.48 20.02 -7.61
CA GLU A 112 11.53 19.76 -8.60
C GLU A 112 11.77 18.27 -8.80
N ARG A 113 11.82 17.48 -7.72
CA ARG A 113 11.92 16.00 -7.79
C ARG A 113 10.76 15.38 -8.55
N ALA A 114 9.53 15.86 -8.33
CA ALA A 114 8.35 15.40 -9.06
C ALA A 114 8.34 15.80 -10.55
N ARG A 115 8.96 16.92 -10.92
CA ARG A 115 9.10 17.38 -12.31
C ARG A 115 10.21 16.65 -13.07
N ALA A 116 11.33 16.35 -12.42
CA ALA A 116 12.44 15.61 -13.01
C ALA A 116 12.03 14.20 -13.44
N ALA A 117 11.09 13.57 -12.73
CA ALA A 117 10.55 12.25 -13.07
C ALA A 117 9.61 12.21 -14.29
N ARG A 118 9.20 13.37 -14.85
CA ARG A 118 8.31 13.45 -16.04
C ARG A 118 9.03 13.87 -17.32
N LYS A 119 10.35 14.11 -17.27
CA LYS A 119 11.06 14.84 -18.33
C LYS A 119 11.79 13.91 -19.30
N ASP A 120 11.06 12.97 -19.91
CA ASP A 120 11.43 12.34 -21.20
C ASP A 120 10.55 12.91 -22.32
N SER A 121 10.48 14.24 -22.40
CA SER A 121 9.78 14.95 -23.47
C SER A 121 10.80 15.48 -24.47
N LEU A 122 10.51 15.24 -25.76
CA LEU A 122 11.25 15.64 -26.95
C LEU A 122 11.92 17.01 -26.81
N THR A 123 13.16 17.13 -27.29
CA THR A 123 13.92 18.38 -27.25
C THR A 123 13.33 19.44 -28.19
N THR A 124 13.60 20.72 -27.90
CA THR A 124 13.11 21.86 -28.70
C THR A 124 13.55 21.81 -30.17
N ASP A 125 14.69 21.19 -30.45
CA ASP A 125 15.20 21.03 -31.82
C ASP A 125 14.42 19.95 -32.60
N GLU A 126 14.01 18.86 -31.95
CA GLU A 126 13.23 17.77 -32.58
C GLU A 126 11.83 18.23 -32.97
N THR A 127 11.20 19.07 -32.14
CA THR A 127 9.88 19.65 -32.42
C THR A 127 9.88 20.59 -33.63
N GLY A 128 11.02 21.24 -33.93
CA GLY A 128 11.17 22.10 -35.10
C GLY A 128 11.18 21.34 -36.43
N GLU A 129 11.94 20.24 -36.52
CA GLU A 129 12.01 19.41 -37.74
C GLU A 129 10.69 18.65 -37.99
N LEU A 130 10.08 18.09 -36.94
CA LEU A 130 8.77 17.44 -37.05
C LEU A 130 7.68 18.39 -37.55
N ARG A 131 7.76 19.68 -37.19
CA ARG A 131 6.81 20.68 -37.68
C ARG A 131 6.95 20.94 -39.18
N LYS A 132 8.18 20.94 -39.72
CA LYS A 132 8.38 21.00 -41.18
C LYS A 132 7.77 19.79 -41.89
N VAL A 133 7.93 18.60 -41.31
CA VAL A 133 7.31 17.38 -41.85
C VAL A 133 5.79 17.52 -41.88
N LEU A 134 5.18 18.03 -40.80
CA LEU A 134 3.74 18.29 -40.74
C LEU A 134 3.28 19.28 -41.81
N ASP A 135 4.00 20.40 -41.95
CA ASP A 135 3.64 21.47 -42.88
C ASP A 135 3.80 21.04 -44.35
N GLU A 136 4.80 20.20 -44.67
CA GLU A 136 5.06 19.73 -46.03
C GLU A 136 4.28 18.48 -46.44
N LYS A 137 4.06 17.55 -45.52
CA LYS A 137 3.50 16.21 -45.80
C LYS A 137 2.10 16.00 -45.23
N GLY A 138 1.68 16.84 -44.29
CA GLY A 138 0.41 16.69 -43.57
C GLY A 138 0.50 15.71 -42.38
N PRO A 139 -0.63 15.46 -41.71
CA PRO A 139 -0.72 14.56 -40.57
C PRO A 139 -0.46 13.11 -40.96
N THR A 140 0.03 12.29 -40.03
CA THR A 140 0.18 10.84 -40.25
C THR A 140 -1.18 10.17 -40.38
N LEU A 141 -1.36 9.33 -41.40
CA LEU A 141 -2.56 8.50 -41.55
C LEU A 141 -2.47 7.26 -40.64
N PHE A 142 -3.22 7.25 -39.55
CA PHE A 142 -3.31 6.10 -38.65
C PHE A 142 -4.35 5.08 -39.15
N VAL A 143 -3.89 3.85 -39.46
CA VAL A 143 -4.74 2.73 -39.93
C VAL A 143 -4.84 1.59 -38.91
N GLY A 144 -4.15 1.71 -37.77
CA GLY A 144 -3.96 0.64 -36.78
C GLY A 144 -5.21 0.14 -36.05
N ARG A 145 -6.37 0.71 -36.33
CA ARG A 145 -7.65 0.21 -35.80
C ARG A 145 -8.10 -1.04 -36.54
N ASP A 146 -7.90 -1.04 -37.86
CA ASP A 146 -8.38 -2.08 -38.77
C ASP A 146 -7.23 -2.92 -39.34
N GLU A 147 -6.04 -2.34 -39.45
CA GLU A 147 -4.86 -2.97 -40.07
C GLU A 147 -3.72 -3.14 -39.06
N ASP A 148 -3.19 -4.37 -38.94
CA ASP A 148 -1.99 -4.65 -38.13
C ASP A 148 -0.69 -4.41 -38.94
N LYS A 149 -0.79 -4.24 -40.27
CA LYS A 149 0.34 -3.98 -41.17
C LYS A 149 -0.02 -2.90 -42.18
N SER A 150 0.96 -2.10 -42.58
CA SER A 150 0.76 -1.16 -43.69
C SER A 150 2.02 -0.95 -44.53
N ASP A 151 1.82 -0.81 -45.84
CA ASP A 151 2.85 -0.27 -46.72
C ASP A 151 2.90 1.25 -46.61
N SER A 152 4.07 1.78 -46.28
CA SER A 152 4.30 3.15 -45.85
C SER A 152 5.54 3.75 -46.54
N THR A 153 5.74 5.04 -46.36
CA THR A 153 6.91 5.79 -46.81
C THR A 153 7.54 6.47 -45.60
N VAL A 154 8.87 6.34 -45.44
CA VAL A 154 9.61 7.02 -44.38
C VAL A 154 9.65 8.52 -44.70
N LEU A 155 9.03 9.36 -43.89
CA LEU A 155 9.02 10.81 -44.07
C LEU A 155 10.17 11.49 -43.34
N TYR A 156 10.57 10.93 -42.20
CA TYR A 156 11.64 11.45 -41.37
C TYR A 156 12.34 10.31 -40.63
N PHE A 157 13.66 10.43 -40.51
CA PHE A 157 14.52 9.50 -39.79
C PHE A 157 15.73 10.28 -39.26
N ASP A 158 15.75 10.53 -37.96
CA ASP A 158 16.91 11.11 -37.26
C ASP A 158 16.73 10.96 -35.74
N LYS A 159 17.83 11.07 -34.98
CA LYS A 159 17.84 11.17 -33.50
C LYS A 159 16.97 10.13 -32.76
N GLY A 160 16.92 8.89 -33.28
CA GLY A 160 16.14 7.80 -32.64
C GLY A 160 14.62 7.83 -32.91
N LEU A 161 14.15 8.67 -33.83
CA LEU A 161 12.74 8.79 -34.21
C LEU A 161 12.50 8.50 -35.70
N ILE A 162 11.41 7.80 -36.00
CA ILE A 162 10.90 7.58 -37.36
C ILE A 162 9.50 8.18 -37.48
N VAL A 163 9.25 8.88 -38.59
CA VAL A 163 7.91 9.29 -39.00
C VAL A 163 7.56 8.63 -40.33
N LEU A 164 6.34 8.10 -40.41
CA LEU A 164 5.76 7.52 -41.61
C LEU A 164 4.59 8.38 -42.11
N ASP A 165 4.29 8.28 -43.40
CA ASP A 165 3.06 8.85 -43.99
C ASP A 165 1.80 8.15 -43.49
N LYS A 166 1.88 6.83 -43.32
CA LYS A 166 0.82 5.93 -42.85
C LYS A 166 1.39 4.94 -41.83
N THR A 167 0.66 4.62 -40.77
CA THR A 167 1.15 3.69 -39.74
C THR A 167 0.04 2.86 -39.09
N PRO A 168 0.28 1.56 -38.79
CA PRO A 168 -0.61 0.74 -37.98
C PRO A 168 -0.33 0.88 -36.47
N PHE A 169 0.73 1.58 -36.07
CA PHE A 169 1.14 1.72 -34.67
C PHE A 169 0.28 2.77 -33.96
N TYR A 170 -0.40 2.40 -32.87
CA TYR A 170 -1.13 3.33 -32.03
C TYR A 170 -0.14 4.13 -31.21
N ALA A 171 -0.30 5.45 -31.22
CA ALA A 171 0.47 6.34 -30.35
C ALA A 171 -0.12 6.36 -28.94
N GLU A 172 0.75 6.30 -27.91
CA GLU A 172 0.33 6.35 -26.50
C GLU A 172 -0.68 7.48 -26.24
N SER A 173 -1.87 7.12 -25.76
CA SER A 173 -2.96 8.06 -25.47
C SER A 173 -4.09 7.39 -24.68
N GLY A 174 -4.86 8.18 -23.92
CA GLY A 174 -6.02 7.69 -23.16
C GLY A 174 -5.70 6.61 -22.12
N GLY A 175 -4.45 6.52 -21.68
CA GLY A 175 -3.95 5.44 -20.80
C GLY A 175 -3.48 4.19 -21.56
N GLN A 176 -3.80 4.02 -22.84
CA GLN A 176 -3.24 2.96 -23.68
C GLN A 176 -1.80 3.29 -24.08
N ILE A 177 -0.89 2.36 -23.80
CA ILE A 177 0.52 2.52 -24.18
C ILE A 177 0.73 2.39 -25.70
N GLY A 178 1.83 2.98 -26.18
CA GLY A 178 2.23 2.91 -27.58
C GLY A 178 2.49 1.49 -28.07
N ASP A 179 2.28 1.27 -29.35
CA ASP A 179 2.61 -0.01 -29.98
C ASP A 179 4.09 -0.18 -30.25
N THR A 180 4.47 -1.45 -30.23
CA THR A 180 5.78 -1.95 -30.61
C THR A 180 5.61 -2.90 -31.78
N GLY A 181 6.73 -3.22 -32.44
CA GLY A 181 6.71 -4.05 -33.64
C GLY A 181 7.97 -3.83 -34.45
N LYS A 182 7.83 -3.85 -35.77
CA LYS A 182 8.95 -3.69 -36.69
C LYS A 182 8.60 -2.87 -37.93
N ILE A 183 9.63 -2.26 -38.49
CA ILE A 183 9.60 -1.65 -39.81
C ILE A 183 10.67 -2.33 -40.66
N SER A 184 10.29 -2.80 -41.84
CA SER A 184 11.20 -3.45 -42.80
C SER A 184 11.28 -2.63 -44.09
N THR A 185 12.48 -2.38 -44.59
CA THR A 185 12.72 -1.78 -45.91
C THR A 185 13.62 -2.70 -46.75
N GLU A 186 13.91 -2.31 -47.99
CA GLU A 186 14.89 -3.02 -48.82
C GLU A 186 16.32 -2.96 -48.22
N THR A 187 16.60 -1.96 -47.37
CA THR A 187 17.95 -1.65 -46.88
C THR A 187 18.15 -1.98 -45.40
N GLY A 188 17.10 -2.34 -44.66
CA GLY A 188 17.24 -2.64 -43.23
C GLY A 188 15.97 -3.16 -42.54
N GLU A 189 16.17 -3.64 -41.33
CA GLU A 189 15.12 -4.08 -40.40
C GLU A 189 15.25 -3.32 -39.09
N ILE A 190 14.15 -2.73 -38.65
CA ILE A 190 14.10 -1.79 -37.53
C ILE A 190 13.07 -2.31 -36.52
N LYS A 191 13.48 -2.37 -35.25
CA LYS A 191 12.59 -2.67 -34.13
C LYS A 191 11.98 -1.38 -33.60
N ILE A 192 10.67 -1.35 -33.45
CA ILE A 192 9.95 -0.25 -32.81
C ILE A 192 9.80 -0.54 -31.32
N LEU A 193 10.33 0.37 -30.51
CA LEU A 193 10.36 0.27 -29.05
C LEU A 193 9.15 0.93 -28.39
N ASP A 194 8.67 2.02 -28.99
CA ASP A 194 7.50 2.75 -28.52
C ASP A 194 6.96 3.66 -29.64
N THR A 195 5.70 4.05 -29.54
CA THR A 195 5.05 4.98 -30.48
C THR A 195 4.30 6.05 -29.70
N THR A 196 4.60 7.33 -29.98
CA THR A 196 3.99 8.49 -29.32
C THR A 196 3.45 9.48 -30.33
N LEU A 197 2.62 10.43 -29.87
CA LEU A 197 2.06 11.48 -30.71
C LEU A 197 2.83 12.79 -30.50
N ALA A 198 3.33 13.38 -31.57
CA ALA A 198 3.94 14.70 -31.58
C ALA A 198 3.05 15.70 -32.34
N LEU A 199 2.99 16.94 -31.85
CA LEU A 199 2.23 18.03 -32.46
C LEU A 199 0.74 17.70 -32.68
N ASP A 200 0.18 16.80 -31.87
CA ASP A 200 -1.20 16.28 -31.95
C ASP A 200 -1.60 15.64 -33.30
N ALA A 201 -0.64 15.37 -34.18
CA ALA A 201 -0.91 14.99 -35.57
C ALA A 201 0.11 14.02 -36.19
N ILE A 202 1.30 13.90 -35.61
CA ILE A 202 2.38 13.05 -36.14
C ILE A 202 2.61 11.87 -35.20
N HIS A 203 2.52 10.65 -35.74
CA HIS A 203 2.95 9.46 -35.00
C HIS A 203 4.46 9.32 -35.15
N VAL A 204 5.13 9.30 -34.01
CA VAL A 204 6.59 9.19 -33.92
C VAL A 204 6.94 7.85 -33.30
N HIS A 205 7.83 7.12 -33.97
CA HIS A 205 8.22 5.77 -33.59
C HIS A 205 9.65 5.81 -33.05
N GLN A 206 9.82 5.46 -31.78
CA GLN A 206 11.13 5.26 -31.18
C GLN A 206 11.67 3.90 -31.62
N TYR A 207 12.94 3.83 -32.01
CA TYR A 207 13.44 2.64 -32.68
C TYR A 207 14.85 2.21 -32.27
N GLU A 208 15.15 0.95 -32.57
CA GLU A 208 16.48 0.36 -32.60
C GLU A 208 16.70 -0.31 -33.96
N ILE A 209 17.84 -0.02 -34.62
CA ILE A 209 18.18 -0.66 -35.89
C ILE A 209 18.70 -2.06 -35.59
N ILE A 210 18.01 -3.09 -36.10
CA ILE A 210 18.48 -4.47 -35.97
C ILE A 210 19.58 -4.73 -37.00
N THR A 211 19.29 -4.40 -38.27
CA THR A 211 20.24 -4.55 -39.38
C THR A 211 20.05 -3.46 -40.41
N GLY A 212 21.14 -3.12 -41.13
CA GLY A 212 21.07 -2.21 -42.27
C GLY A 212 20.98 -0.73 -41.89
N HIS A 213 20.32 0.06 -42.74
CA HIS A 213 20.09 1.49 -42.54
C HIS A 213 18.75 1.92 -43.14
N LEU A 214 18.26 3.09 -42.70
CA LEU A 214 17.01 3.70 -43.16
C LEU A 214 17.30 5.07 -43.76
N GLU A 215 16.55 5.45 -44.79
CA GLU A 215 16.63 6.79 -45.39
C GLU A 215 15.23 7.37 -45.58
N ALA A 216 15.10 8.69 -45.47
CA ALA A 216 13.86 9.38 -45.78
C ALA A 216 13.51 9.21 -47.29
N GLY A 217 12.23 8.99 -47.58
CA GLY A 217 11.68 8.70 -48.90
C GLY A 217 11.60 7.21 -49.25
N GLN A 218 12.21 6.33 -48.46
CA GLN A 218 12.17 4.88 -48.70
C GLN A 218 10.78 4.29 -48.46
N LYS A 219 10.46 3.23 -49.21
CA LYS A 219 9.30 2.38 -48.95
C LYS A 219 9.58 1.45 -47.79
N ALA A 220 8.58 1.33 -46.92
CA ALA A 220 8.66 0.59 -45.67
C ALA A 220 7.40 -0.24 -45.47
N ASN A 221 7.57 -1.47 -45.00
CA ASN A 221 6.49 -2.28 -44.49
C ASN A 221 6.49 -2.17 -42.96
N ALA A 222 5.44 -1.60 -42.41
CA ALA A 222 5.25 -1.36 -40.99
C ALA A 222 4.33 -2.46 -40.43
N GLU A 223 4.75 -3.17 -39.39
CA GLU A 223 4.01 -4.29 -38.77
C GLU A 223 4.08 -4.19 -37.24
N ILE A 224 2.92 -4.14 -36.58
CA ILE A 224 2.85 -4.16 -35.12
C ILE A 224 3.07 -5.58 -34.58
N ASP A 225 3.38 -5.68 -33.29
CA ASP A 225 3.25 -6.93 -32.54
C ASP A 225 1.76 -7.21 -32.24
N SER A 226 1.11 -8.00 -33.11
CA SER A 226 -0.32 -8.33 -33.00
C SER A 226 -0.70 -9.05 -31.70
N ASP A 227 0.19 -9.87 -31.15
CA ASP A 227 -0.07 -10.59 -29.90
C ASP A 227 -0.07 -9.61 -28.72
N ARG A 228 0.92 -8.72 -28.67
CA ARG A 228 0.97 -7.63 -27.67
C ARG A 228 -0.23 -6.70 -27.82
N ARG A 229 -0.57 -6.27 -29.04
CA ARG A 229 -1.74 -5.44 -29.32
C ARG A 229 -3.03 -6.10 -28.84
N SER A 230 -3.17 -7.41 -29.07
CA SER A 230 -4.36 -8.14 -28.64
C SER A 230 -4.50 -8.14 -27.12
N LYS A 231 -3.40 -8.32 -26.36
CA LYS A 231 -3.43 -8.19 -24.89
C LYS A 231 -3.82 -6.78 -24.43
N ILE A 232 -3.31 -5.75 -25.09
CA ILE A 232 -3.67 -4.35 -24.82
C ILE A 232 -5.16 -4.11 -25.09
N ARG A 233 -5.70 -4.56 -26.24
CA ARG A 233 -7.13 -4.46 -26.58
C ARG A 233 -8.02 -5.10 -25.52
N ARG A 234 -7.66 -6.30 -25.02
CA ARG A 234 -8.38 -6.98 -23.93
C ARG A 234 -8.42 -6.14 -22.67
N ASN A 235 -7.25 -5.68 -22.23
CA ASN A 235 -7.12 -4.83 -21.05
C ASN A 235 -7.88 -3.51 -21.22
N HIS A 236 -7.86 -2.91 -22.41
CA HIS A 236 -8.56 -1.65 -22.68
C HIS A 236 -10.08 -1.81 -22.56
N THR A 237 -10.66 -2.79 -23.25
CA THR A 237 -12.10 -3.04 -23.15
C THR A 237 -12.50 -3.47 -21.74
N ALA A 238 -11.66 -4.24 -21.03
CA ALA A 238 -11.90 -4.57 -19.64
C ALA A 238 -11.91 -3.34 -18.73
N THR A 239 -11.09 -2.32 -18.99
CA THR A 239 -11.13 -1.04 -18.26
C THR A 239 -12.52 -0.39 -18.34
N HIS A 240 -13.13 -0.37 -19.52
CA HIS A 240 -14.48 0.18 -19.70
C HIS A 240 -15.56 -0.62 -18.97
N LEU A 241 -15.48 -1.95 -19.00
CA LEU A 241 -16.40 -2.80 -18.23
C LEU A 241 -16.22 -2.63 -16.72
N ILE A 242 -14.97 -2.50 -16.24
CA ILE A 242 -14.68 -2.24 -14.83
C ILE A 242 -15.24 -0.87 -14.42
N HIS A 243 -15.08 0.16 -15.25
CA HIS A 243 -15.63 1.49 -14.96
C HIS A 243 -17.15 1.46 -14.81
N TRP A 244 -17.86 0.80 -15.74
CA TRP A 244 -19.30 0.57 -15.63
C TRP A 244 -19.65 -0.21 -14.34
N ALA A 245 -19.01 -1.35 -14.11
CA ALA A 245 -19.33 -2.19 -12.96
C ALA A 245 -19.07 -1.50 -11.60
N LEU A 246 -18.04 -0.65 -11.53
CA LEU A 246 -17.78 0.19 -10.35
C LEU A 246 -18.92 1.19 -10.11
N ARG A 247 -19.47 1.80 -11.17
CA ARG A 247 -20.62 2.71 -11.05
C ARG A 247 -21.88 1.98 -10.61
N GLU A 248 -22.12 0.76 -11.09
CA GLU A 248 -23.25 -0.06 -10.64
C GLU A 248 -23.15 -0.46 -9.17
N VAL A 249 -21.94 -0.82 -8.71
CA VAL A 249 -21.73 -1.32 -7.34
C VAL A 249 -21.57 -0.20 -6.32
N LEU A 250 -20.87 0.87 -6.67
CA LEU A 250 -20.50 1.94 -5.74
C LEU A 250 -21.35 3.20 -5.92
N GLY A 251 -21.84 3.48 -7.13
CA GLY A 251 -22.64 4.66 -7.46
C GLY A 251 -22.01 5.58 -8.52
N ASP A 252 -22.81 6.53 -9.01
CA ASP A 252 -22.48 7.42 -10.13
C ASP A 252 -21.36 8.44 -9.85
N HIS A 253 -20.95 8.60 -8.59
CA HIS A 253 -19.83 9.47 -8.22
C HIS A 253 -18.46 8.91 -8.66
N VAL A 254 -18.40 7.64 -9.03
CA VAL A 254 -17.20 7.02 -9.59
C VAL A 254 -16.89 7.65 -10.94
N LYS A 255 -15.73 8.31 -11.01
CA LYS A 255 -15.19 8.94 -12.22
C LYS A 255 -13.72 8.58 -12.37
N GLN A 256 -13.29 8.32 -13.59
CA GLN A 256 -11.88 8.09 -13.91
C GLN A 256 -11.00 9.28 -13.47
N GLN A 257 -9.93 8.98 -12.73
CA GLN A 257 -8.87 9.90 -12.31
C GLN A 257 -7.53 9.58 -12.97
N GLY A 258 -7.42 8.41 -13.60
CA GLY A 258 -6.22 7.95 -14.27
C GLY A 258 -6.40 6.54 -14.83
N SER A 259 -5.66 6.22 -15.89
CA SER A 259 -5.70 4.91 -16.51
C SER A 259 -4.30 4.50 -16.95
N TYR A 260 -4.03 3.21 -16.99
CA TYR A 260 -2.90 2.61 -17.70
C TYR A 260 -3.35 1.27 -18.27
N VAL A 261 -3.09 1.04 -19.55
CA VAL A 261 -3.49 -0.14 -20.29
C VAL A 261 -2.26 -0.65 -21.04
N GLY A 262 -1.65 -1.69 -20.49
CA GLY A 262 -0.51 -2.38 -21.09
C GLY A 262 -0.84 -3.84 -21.44
N PRO A 263 0.12 -4.63 -21.93
CA PRO A 263 -0.10 -6.04 -22.27
C PRO A 263 -0.23 -6.94 -21.03
N ASP A 264 0.40 -6.58 -19.92
CA ASP A 264 0.48 -7.46 -18.75
C ASP A 264 -0.65 -7.22 -17.75
N ARG A 265 -1.14 -5.96 -17.69
CA ARG A 265 -2.18 -5.52 -16.77
C ARG A 265 -2.88 -4.25 -17.25
N LEU A 266 -4.02 -3.98 -16.64
CA LEU A 266 -4.64 -2.66 -16.61
C LEU A 266 -4.59 -2.08 -15.19
N ARG A 267 -4.67 -0.76 -15.12
CA ARG A 267 -4.79 0.02 -13.88
C ARG A 267 -5.84 1.10 -14.12
N PHE A 268 -6.80 1.18 -13.20
CA PHE A 268 -7.88 2.16 -13.25
C PHE A 268 -7.94 2.92 -11.92
N ASP A 269 -7.75 4.23 -11.99
CA ASP A 269 -7.84 5.12 -10.86
C ASP A 269 -9.18 5.83 -10.91
N PHE A 270 -9.91 5.86 -9.79
CA PHE A 270 -11.26 6.38 -9.75
C PHE A 270 -11.56 7.16 -8.48
N SER A 271 -12.50 8.10 -8.58
CA SER A 271 -13.01 8.84 -7.42
C SER A 271 -13.87 7.92 -6.59
N HIS A 272 -13.36 7.54 -5.43
CA HIS A 272 -14.14 6.86 -4.43
C HIS A 272 -13.53 7.14 -3.07
N PHE A 273 -14.42 7.33 -2.12
CA PHE A 273 -14.04 7.94 -0.87
C PHE A 273 -13.38 6.86 0.01
N GLU A 274 -13.95 5.66 0.12
CA GLU A 274 -13.49 4.61 1.06
C GLU A 274 -12.81 3.41 0.40
N ALA A 275 -12.35 2.46 1.23
CA ALA A 275 -11.85 1.20 0.73
C ALA A 275 -12.99 0.28 0.35
N MET A 276 -12.88 -0.34 -0.82
CA MET A 276 -13.88 -1.32 -1.24
C MET A 276 -13.84 -2.54 -0.33
N THR A 277 -15.01 -3.07 0.03
CA THR A 277 -15.09 -4.35 0.73
C THR A 277 -14.76 -5.51 -0.22
N ALA A 278 -14.40 -6.67 0.35
CA ALA A 278 -14.13 -7.86 -0.45
C ALA A 278 -15.35 -8.27 -1.30
N GLU A 279 -16.56 -8.08 -0.78
CA GLU A 279 -17.82 -8.35 -1.45
C GLU A 279 -18.07 -7.38 -2.61
N GLN A 280 -17.75 -6.09 -2.45
CA GLN A 280 -17.84 -5.11 -3.53
C GLN A 280 -16.87 -5.44 -4.66
N ILE A 281 -15.61 -5.80 -4.33
CA ILE A 281 -14.61 -6.21 -5.31
C ILE A 281 -15.09 -7.46 -6.08
N SER A 282 -15.61 -8.46 -5.37
CA SER A 282 -16.19 -9.66 -6.00
C SER A 282 -17.36 -9.30 -6.91
N SER A 283 -18.26 -8.42 -6.46
CA SER A 283 -19.43 -8.01 -7.24
C SER A 283 -19.05 -7.31 -8.55
N VAL A 284 -18.02 -6.45 -8.51
CA VAL A 284 -17.47 -5.82 -9.73
C VAL A 284 -16.89 -6.88 -10.67
N GLU A 285 -16.10 -7.81 -10.14
CA GLU A 285 -15.53 -8.91 -10.94
C GLU A 285 -16.62 -9.80 -11.57
N ASP A 286 -17.69 -10.11 -10.83
CA ASP A 286 -18.82 -10.92 -11.30
C ASP A 286 -19.60 -10.22 -12.42
N LEU A 287 -19.90 -8.91 -12.28
CA LEU A 287 -20.58 -8.13 -13.31
C LEU A 287 -19.77 -8.07 -14.61
N VAL A 288 -18.48 -7.76 -14.52
CA VAL A 288 -17.58 -7.69 -15.68
C VAL A 288 -17.50 -9.05 -16.38
N ASN A 289 -17.29 -10.13 -15.63
CA ASN A 289 -17.17 -11.46 -16.23
C ASN A 289 -18.50 -11.98 -16.79
N SER A 290 -19.65 -11.55 -16.25
CA SER A 290 -20.95 -11.82 -16.84
C SER A 290 -21.07 -11.19 -18.23
N GLU A 291 -20.66 -9.93 -18.40
CA GLU A 291 -20.65 -9.27 -19.72
C GLU A 291 -19.68 -9.93 -20.71
N VAL A 292 -18.50 -10.33 -20.24
CA VAL A 292 -17.54 -11.13 -21.03
C VAL A 292 -18.17 -12.42 -21.53
N LEU A 293 -18.87 -13.16 -20.67
CA LEU A 293 -19.51 -14.43 -21.01
C LEU A 293 -20.71 -14.25 -21.95
N ASN A 294 -21.44 -13.13 -21.84
CA ASN A 294 -22.51 -12.77 -22.78
C ASN A 294 -21.96 -12.47 -24.19
N ASN A 295 -20.68 -12.09 -24.29
CA ASN A 295 -19.94 -11.96 -25.54
C ASN A 295 -20.61 -11.03 -26.56
N TYR A 296 -21.15 -9.90 -26.09
CA TYR A 296 -21.68 -8.86 -26.96
C TYR A 296 -20.59 -8.31 -27.89
N GLN A 297 -20.98 -7.84 -29.07
CA GLN A 297 -20.06 -7.19 -30.01
C GLN A 297 -19.63 -5.81 -29.48
N CYS A 298 -18.38 -5.45 -29.75
CA CYS A 298 -17.88 -4.10 -29.55
C CYS A 298 -17.98 -3.32 -30.86
N SER A 299 -18.51 -2.10 -30.80
CA SER A 299 -18.61 -1.25 -31.97
C SER A 299 -18.08 0.16 -31.67
N HIS A 300 -17.69 0.86 -32.73
CA HIS A 300 -17.27 2.26 -32.63
C HIS A 300 -18.05 3.10 -33.63
N GLN A 301 -18.48 4.26 -33.19
CA GLN A 301 -19.19 5.21 -34.05
C GLN A 301 -18.58 6.60 -33.86
N GLU A 302 -18.31 7.27 -34.98
CA GLU A 302 -17.99 8.70 -34.97
C GLU A 302 -19.29 9.49 -35.07
N MET A 303 -19.49 10.40 -34.13
CA MET A 303 -20.69 11.24 -34.06
C MET A 303 -20.36 12.59 -33.42
N THR A 304 -21.32 13.52 -33.46
CA THR A 304 -21.16 14.79 -32.74
C THR A 304 -21.20 14.53 -31.24
N ARG A 305 -20.52 15.39 -30.49
CA ARG A 305 -20.53 15.32 -29.02
C ARG A 305 -21.95 15.32 -28.44
N GLU A 306 -22.83 16.19 -28.95
CA GLU A 306 -24.23 16.30 -28.52
C GLU A 306 -24.99 14.98 -28.71
N THR A 307 -24.89 14.36 -29.89
CA THR A 307 -25.54 13.07 -30.16
C THR A 307 -24.99 11.94 -29.29
N ALA A 308 -23.70 12.00 -28.94
CA ALA A 308 -23.11 11.02 -28.04
C ALA A 308 -23.63 11.16 -26.61
N GLU A 309 -23.68 12.39 -26.09
CA GLU A 309 -24.23 12.69 -24.76
C GLU A 309 -25.73 12.32 -24.67
N GLU A 310 -26.53 12.58 -25.72
CA GLU A 310 -27.94 12.16 -25.79
C GLU A 310 -28.14 10.65 -25.73
N LYS A 311 -27.18 9.86 -26.23
CA LYS A 311 -27.17 8.40 -26.13
C LYS A 311 -26.72 7.88 -24.76
N GLY A 312 -26.34 8.77 -23.84
CA GLY A 312 -25.82 8.42 -22.52
C GLY A 312 -24.34 8.06 -22.52
N ALA A 313 -23.60 8.41 -23.57
CA ALA A 313 -22.17 8.14 -23.63
C ALA A 313 -21.41 9.00 -22.61
N ILE A 314 -20.51 8.36 -21.87
CA ILE A 314 -19.75 9.02 -20.81
C ILE A 314 -18.47 9.62 -21.40
N ALA A 315 -18.24 10.89 -21.11
CA ALA A 315 -16.98 11.57 -21.40
C ALA A 315 -16.05 11.51 -20.19
N PHE A 316 -14.75 11.26 -20.41
CA PHE A 316 -13.77 11.30 -19.33
C PHE A 316 -13.44 12.75 -18.93
N PHE A 317 -13.27 12.97 -17.63
CA PHE A 317 -13.01 14.30 -17.10
C PHE A 317 -11.58 14.76 -17.43
N GLY A 318 -11.45 15.93 -18.07
CA GLY A 318 -10.16 16.56 -18.39
C GLY A 318 -9.70 16.44 -19.84
N ASP A 319 -10.32 15.58 -20.64
CA ASP A 319 -10.01 15.43 -22.06
C ASP A 319 -10.62 16.56 -22.90
N LYS A 320 -9.81 17.12 -23.81
CA LYS A 320 -10.28 18.08 -24.81
C LYS A 320 -10.80 17.32 -26.03
N TYR A 321 -12.10 17.07 -26.05
CA TYR A 321 -12.77 16.51 -27.22
C TYR A 321 -13.08 17.59 -28.25
N GLY A 322 -12.90 17.26 -29.53
CA GLY A 322 -13.37 18.09 -30.65
C GLY A 322 -14.87 17.96 -30.88
N ASP A 323 -15.39 18.65 -31.91
CA ASP A 323 -16.82 18.64 -32.25
C ASP A 323 -17.33 17.25 -32.67
N THR A 324 -16.43 16.42 -33.20
CA THR A 324 -16.67 15.01 -33.53
C THR A 324 -15.89 14.13 -32.56
N VAL A 325 -16.57 13.16 -31.98
CA VAL A 325 -16.02 12.20 -31.01
C VAL A 325 -16.23 10.77 -31.49
N ARG A 326 -15.31 9.89 -31.09
CA ARG A 326 -15.43 8.46 -31.30
C ARG A 326 -15.97 7.82 -30.03
N VAL A 327 -17.10 7.14 -30.15
CA VAL A 327 -17.78 6.47 -29.04
C VAL A 327 -17.59 4.97 -29.19
N LEU A 328 -17.08 4.34 -28.14
CA LEU A 328 -17.05 2.89 -27.98
C LEU A 328 -18.37 2.44 -27.36
N GLU A 329 -18.99 1.43 -27.96
CA GLU A 329 -20.07 0.64 -27.38
C GLU A 329 -19.52 -0.76 -27.09
N ALA A 330 -19.33 -1.08 -25.81
CA ALA A 330 -18.81 -2.35 -25.33
C ALA A 330 -19.93 -3.11 -24.60
N GLY A 331 -20.83 -3.70 -25.39
CA GLY A 331 -22.07 -4.27 -24.87
C GLY A 331 -23.11 -3.19 -24.50
N PRO A 332 -24.27 -3.61 -23.98
CA PRO A 332 -25.38 -2.69 -23.70
C PRO A 332 -25.12 -1.72 -22.55
N ASN A 333 -24.13 -2.02 -21.72
CA ASN A 333 -23.92 -1.36 -20.43
C ASN A 333 -22.75 -0.36 -20.42
N SER A 334 -21.86 -0.43 -21.41
CA SER A 334 -20.68 0.43 -21.47
C SER A 334 -20.65 1.21 -22.79
N LEU A 335 -20.90 2.52 -22.68
CA LEU A 335 -20.90 3.46 -23.79
C LEU A 335 -20.06 4.68 -23.42
N GLU A 336 -18.89 4.84 -24.02
CA GLU A 336 -17.88 5.81 -23.56
C GLU A 336 -17.11 6.45 -24.72
N PHE A 337 -16.60 7.67 -24.52
CA PHE A 337 -15.74 8.33 -25.50
C PHE A 337 -14.36 7.66 -25.47
N CYS A 338 -14.00 6.95 -26.53
CA CYS A 338 -12.70 6.30 -26.59
C CYS A 338 -12.15 6.24 -28.02
N GLY A 339 -10.91 6.75 -28.17
CA GLY A 339 -10.16 6.73 -29.42
C GLY A 339 -9.21 5.55 -29.57
N GLY A 340 -9.14 4.68 -28.56
CA GLY A 340 -8.21 3.56 -28.43
C GLY A 340 -8.50 2.37 -29.34
N THR A 341 -7.80 1.27 -29.08
CA THR A 341 -8.04 -0.01 -29.75
C THR A 341 -8.75 -0.97 -28.81
N HIS A 342 -9.78 -1.65 -29.30
CA HIS A 342 -10.63 -2.54 -28.53
C HIS A 342 -10.76 -3.92 -29.18
N VAL A 343 -11.22 -4.89 -28.41
CA VAL A 343 -11.60 -6.20 -28.94
C VAL A 343 -12.82 -6.12 -29.87
N SER A 344 -13.06 -7.15 -30.67
CA SER A 344 -14.25 -7.24 -31.53
C SER A 344 -15.50 -7.66 -30.76
N ALA A 345 -15.36 -8.51 -29.75
CA ALA A 345 -16.44 -8.94 -28.88
C ALA A 345 -15.94 -9.09 -27.45
N LEU A 346 -16.83 -8.93 -26.46
CA LEU A 346 -16.44 -8.95 -25.04
C LEU A 346 -15.81 -10.29 -24.61
N GLY A 347 -16.18 -11.40 -25.24
CA GLY A 347 -15.59 -12.72 -24.95
C GLY A 347 -14.11 -12.82 -25.37
N ASP A 348 -13.64 -11.97 -26.27
CA ASP A 348 -12.22 -11.93 -26.68
C ASP A 348 -11.31 -11.46 -25.53
N ILE A 349 -11.87 -10.79 -24.51
CA ILE A 349 -11.20 -10.36 -23.28
C ILE A 349 -10.69 -11.59 -22.50
N GLY A 350 -11.49 -12.66 -22.48
CA GLY A 350 -11.33 -13.75 -21.52
C GLY A 350 -11.62 -13.31 -20.08
N LEU A 351 -11.32 -14.18 -19.11
CA LEU A 351 -11.55 -13.87 -17.70
C LEU A 351 -10.84 -12.57 -17.30
N VAL A 352 -11.53 -11.73 -16.55
CA VAL A 352 -10.99 -10.52 -15.90
C VAL A 352 -10.81 -10.82 -14.42
N LYS A 353 -9.62 -10.57 -13.89
CA LYS A 353 -9.30 -10.77 -12.47
C LYS A 353 -8.76 -9.48 -11.87
N ILE A 354 -9.42 -8.96 -10.84
CA ILE A 354 -8.88 -7.89 -10.01
C ILE A 354 -7.77 -8.47 -9.13
N VAL A 355 -6.57 -7.91 -9.23
CA VAL A 355 -5.39 -8.38 -8.49
C VAL A 355 -5.08 -7.54 -7.26
N SER A 356 -5.45 -6.25 -7.30
CA SER A 356 -5.25 -5.35 -6.17
C SER A 356 -6.24 -4.20 -6.21
N GLU A 357 -6.54 -3.67 -5.02
CA GLU A 357 -7.36 -2.50 -4.79
C GLU A 357 -6.72 -1.70 -3.64
N GLY A 358 -6.64 -0.37 -3.75
CA GLY A 358 -5.97 0.45 -2.74
C GLY A 358 -6.12 1.96 -2.92
N SER A 359 -5.81 2.71 -1.85
CA SER A 359 -5.80 4.18 -1.87
C SER A 359 -4.50 4.72 -2.49
N ILE A 360 -4.62 5.76 -3.32
CA ILE A 360 -3.47 6.48 -3.90
C ILE A 360 -3.51 7.99 -3.63
N GLY A 361 -4.48 8.44 -2.84
CA GLY A 361 -4.70 9.84 -2.52
C GLY A 361 -6.02 10.04 -1.80
N SER A 362 -6.30 11.27 -1.36
CA SER A 362 -7.60 11.61 -0.80
C SER A 362 -8.70 11.42 -1.84
N ASN A 363 -9.68 10.57 -1.54
CA ASN A 363 -10.82 10.24 -2.39
C ASN A 363 -10.46 9.63 -3.76
N ILE A 364 -9.27 9.04 -3.88
CA ILE A 364 -8.85 8.35 -5.11
C ILE A 364 -8.41 6.93 -4.77
N ARG A 365 -9.09 5.98 -5.40
CA ARG A 365 -8.81 4.54 -5.33
C ARG A 365 -8.20 4.07 -6.64
N ARG A 366 -7.45 2.97 -6.56
CA ARG A 366 -6.83 2.29 -7.69
C ARG A 366 -7.22 0.84 -7.67
N ILE A 367 -7.68 0.33 -8.81
CA ILE A 367 -7.76 -1.10 -9.11
C ILE A 367 -6.70 -1.45 -10.13
N GLU A 368 -5.99 -2.55 -9.89
CA GLU A 368 -5.23 -3.23 -10.93
C GLU A 368 -5.90 -4.56 -11.25
N ALA A 369 -5.98 -4.89 -12.53
CA ALA A 369 -6.57 -6.14 -13.01
C ALA A 369 -5.76 -6.72 -14.17
N VAL A 370 -5.97 -8.01 -14.42
CA VAL A 370 -5.37 -8.74 -15.55
C VAL A 370 -6.46 -9.47 -16.33
N THR A 371 -6.21 -9.70 -17.61
CA THR A 371 -7.15 -10.37 -18.52
C THR A 371 -6.50 -11.53 -19.27
N GLY A 372 -7.32 -12.32 -19.98
CA GLY A 372 -6.85 -13.35 -20.90
C GLY A 372 -5.92 -14.38 -20.24
N SER A 373 -4.81 -14.71 -20.90
CA SER A 373 -3.89 -15.76 -20.46
C SER A 373 -3.23 -15.50 -19.10
N SER A 374 -3.05 -14.23 -18.73
CA SER A 374 -2.44 -13.86 -17.44
C SER A 374 -3.28 -14.36 -16.25
N THR A 375 -4.60 -14.51 -16.42
CA THR A 375 -5.46 -15.08 -15.37
C THR A 375 -5.21 -16.56 -15.13
N ILE A 376 -4.89 -17.32 -16.19
CA ILE A 376 -4.56 -18.75 -16.09
C ILE A 376 -3.25 -18.94 -15.34
N GLU A 377 -2.26 -18.09 -15.61
CA GLU A 377 -0.99 -18.11 -14.87
C GLU A 377 -1.18 -17.78 -13.39
N ASN A 378 -2.05 -16.83 -13.06
CA ASN A 378 -2.40 -16.52 -11.67
C ASN A 378 -3.09 -17.71 -10.97
N LEU A 379 -4.01 -18.38 -11.66
CA LEU A 379 -4.68 -19.58 -11.12
C LEU A 379 -3.67 -20.69 -10.83
N ARG A 380 -2.79 -21.01 -11.80
CA ARG A 380 -1.75 -22.04 -11.62
C ARG A 380 -0.82 -21.71 -10.46
N LYS A 381 -0.38 -20.45 -10.33
CA LYS A 381 0.45 -20.02 -9.19
C LYS A 381 -0.28 -20.21 -7.85
N ALA A 382 -1.58 -19.92 -7.79
CA ALA A 382 -2.37 -20.14 -6.59
C ALA A 382 -2.53 -21.63 -6.26
N GLU A 383 -2.84 -22.47 -7.26
CA GLU A 383 -2.91 -23.92 -7.11
C GLU A 383 -1.58 -24.51 -6.62
N ASP A 384 -0.46 -24.10 -7.22
CA ASP A 384 0.88 -24.53 -6.81
C ASP A 384 1.18 -24.11 -5.37
N LEU A 385 0.86 -22.87 -4.98
CA LEU A 385 1.06 -22.39 -3.61
C LEU A 385 0.26 -23.21 -2.58
N ILE A 386 -1.02 -23.49 -2.87
CA ILE A 386 -1.90 -24.27 -1.99
C ILE A 386 -1.41 -25.72 -1.91
N SER A 387 -1.03 -26.33 -3.05
CA SER A 387 -0.48 -27.69 -3.08
C SER A 387 0.81 -27.79 -2.27
N ASN A 388 1.74 -26.86 -2.46
CA ASN A 388 3.00 -26.82 -1.71
C ASN A 388 2.75 -26.65 -0.20
N ALA A 389 1.76 -25.85 0.20
CA ALA A 389 1.38 -25.71 1.61
C ALA A 389 0.84 -27.02 2.19
N ALA A 390 0.03 -27.75 1.43
CA ALA A 390 -0.50 -29.07 1.82
C ALA A 390 0.61 -30.11 1.99
N ASP A 391 1.57 -30.14 1.08
CA ASP A 391 2.75 -31.01 1.16
C ASP A 391 3.62 -30.70 2.38
N LEU A 392 3.84 -29.43 2.69
CA LEU A 392 4.61 -29.00 3.88
C LEU A 392 3.93 -29.40 5.20
N VAL A 393 2.59 -29.33 5.24
CA VAL A 393 1.80 -29.77 6.40
C VAL A 393 1.69 -31.30 6.45
N GLY A 394 1.84 -31.97 5.31
CA GLY A 394 1.76 -33.43 5.17
C GLY A 394 0.32 -33.94 5.14
N VAL A 395 -0.60 -33.21 4.51
CA VAL A 395 -2.03 -33.57 4.39
C VAL A 395 -2.54 -33.38 2.96
N PRO A 396 -3.64 -34.04 2.56
CA PRO A 396 -4.35 -33.72 1.33
C PRO A 396 -4.80 -32.25 1.29
N LEU A 397 -4.94 -31.69 0.08
CA LEU A 397 -5.32 -30.28 -0.13
C LEU A 397 -6.67 -29.92 0.53
N GLU A 398 -7.63 -30.84 0.50
CA GLU A 398 -8.94 -30.70 1.16
C GLU A 398 -8.85 -30.57 2.68
N ASP A 399 -7.81 -31.15 3.28
CA ASP A 399 -7.55 -31.14 4.72
C ASP A 399 -6.56 -30.05 5.15
N LEU A 400 -6.06 -29.21 4.22
CA LEU A 400 -4.97 -28.26 4.49
C LEU A 400 -5.23 -27.40 5.74
N ILE A 401 -6.41 -26.78 5.81
CA ILE A 401 -6.76 -25.87 6.91
C ILE A 401 -6.80 -26.61 8.25
N ASP A 402 -7.38 -27.81 8.28
CA ASP A 402 -7.47 -28.60 9.52
C ASP A 402 -6.12 -29.22 9.90
N GLY A 403 -5.29 -29.58 8.92
CA GLY A 403 -3.90 -29.96 9.10
C GLY A 403 -3.06 -28.85 9.75
N ILE A 404 -3.22 -27.61 9.27
CA ILE A 404 -2.57 -26.43 9.87
C ILE A 404 -3.04 -26.25 11.31
N LYS A 405 -4.35 -26.29 11.58
CA LYS A 405 -4.89 -26.17 12.95
C LYS A 405 -4.30 -27.24 13.87
N ARG A 406 -4.27 -28.50 13.43
CA ARG A 406 -3.69 -29.61 14.19
C ARG A 406 -2.21 -29.38 14.50
N LYS A 407 -1.43 -28.87 13.55
CA LYS A 407 -0.01 -28.52 13.78
C LYS A 407 0.16 -27.36 14.76
N LEU A 408 -0.69 -26.34 14.71
CA LEU A 408 -0.69 -25.24 15.68
C LEU A 408 -1.06 -25.72 17.09
N ASP A 409 -2.04 -26.60 17.21
CA ASP A 409 -2.43 -27.21 18.48
C ASP A 409 -1.33 -28.12 19.05
N GLU A 410 -0.67 -28.91 18.20
CA GLU A 410 0.49 -29.74 18.55
C GLU A 410 1.64 -28.87 19.07
N LEU A 411 1.97 -27.76 18.38
CA LEU A 411 3.00 -26.81 18.81
C LEU A 411 2.67 -26.19 20.17
N LYS A 412 1.41 -25.83 20.42
CA LYS A 412 0.96 -25.32 21.71
C LYS A 412 1.07 -26.40 22.80
N GLY A 413 0.70 -27.64 22.49
CA GLY A 413 0.85 -28.79 23.39
C GLY A 413 2.30 -29.05 23.77
N LEU A 414 3.20 -29.13 22.79
CA LEU A 414 4.64 -29.32 23.00
C LEU A 414 5.24 -28.17 23.81
N LYS A 415 4.82 -26.92 23.57
CA LYS A 415 5.28 -25.77 24.37
C LYS A 415 4.90 -25.92 25.85
N ASN A 416 3.68 -26.37 26.14
CA ASN A 416 3.24 -26.64 27.50
C ASN A 416 4.00 -27.83 28.13
N GLU A 417 4.28 -28.87 27.35
CA GLU A 417 5.06 -30.02 27.83
C GLU A 417 6.51 -29.62 28.17
N VAL A 418 7.15 -28.81 27.33
CA VAL A 418 8.48 -28.25 27.60
C VAL A 418 8.47 -27.43 28.89
N GLN A 419 7.46 -26.60 29.14
CA GLN A 419 7.34 -25.86 30.39
C GLN A 419 7.17 -26.80 31.60
N ASN A 420 6.36 -27.84 31.48
CA ASN A 420 6.19 -28.84 32.54
C ASN A 420 7.47 -29.64 32.83
N LEU A 421 8.25 -29.97 31.80
CA LEU A 421 9.55 -30.65 31.97
C LEU A 421 10.55 -29.75 32.68
N LYS A 422 10.68 -28.48 32.27
CA LYS A 422 11.52 -27.49 32.95
C LYS A 422 11.13 -27.31 34.42
N ARG A 423 9.84 -27.28 34.70
CA ARG A 423 9.31 -27.23 36.07
C ARG A 423 9.72 -28.44 36.90
N LYS A 424 9.60 -29.65 36.34
CA LYS A 424 10.03 -30.91 37.01
C LYS A 424 11.54 -30.94 37.25
N GLU A 425 12.33 -30.51 36.28
CA GLU A 425 13.79 -30.41 36.38
C GLU A 425 14.19 -29.45 37.49
N ALA A 426 13.61 -28.25 37.52
CA ALA A 426 13.82 -27.28 38.58
C ALA A 426 13.52 -27.89 39.96
N LEU A 427 12.36 -28.54 40.13
CA LEU A 427 11.99 -29.19 41.40
C LEU A 427 12.90 -30.36 41.78
N GLY A 428 13.57 -31.02 40.84
CA GLY A 428 14.59 -32.03 41.11
C GLY A 428 15.84 -31.47 41.81
N MET A 429 16.11 -30.17 41.66
CA MET A 429 17.26 -29.48 42.28
C MET A 429 17.06 -29.18 43.76
N VAL A 430 15.87 -29.44 44.32
CA VAL A 430 15.51 -29.00 45.68
C VAL A 430 16.47 -29.55 46.74
N GLU A 431 16.78 -30.84 46.73
CA GLU A 431 17.68 -31.44 47.73
C GLU A 431 19.13 -30.95 47.58
N GLU A 432 19.60 -30.78 46.35
CA GLU A 432 20.95 -30.26 46.07
C GLU A 432 21.10 -28.81 46.54
N LEU A 433 20.13 -27.94 46.19
CA LEU A 433 20.14 -26.54 46.61
C LEU A 433 19.99 -26.40 48.12
N ALA A 434 19.13 -27.22 48.74
CA ALA A 434 18.95 -27.21 50.18
C ALA A 434 20.15 -27.76 50.96
N GLY A 435 20.99 -28.60 50.34
CA GLY A 435 22.24 -29.10 50.91
C GLY A 435 23.44 -28.15 50.77
N ASN A 436 23.28 -27.05 50.02
CA ASN A 436 24.25 -25.97 49.91
C ASN A 436 23.91 -24.80 50.86
N GLU A 437 23.18 -25.07 51.95
CA GLU A 437 22.77 -24.06 52.91
C GLU A 437 23.95 -23.57 53.76
N GLU A 438 24.06 -22.25 53.91
CA GLU A 438 25.04 -21.61 54.80
C GLU A 438 24.29 -20.88 55.91
N ASN A 439 24.40 -21.36 57.16
CA ASN A 439 23.65 -20.82 58.31
C ASN A 439 22.11 -20.80 58.11
N GLY A 440 21.59 -21.72 57.29
CA GLY A 440 20.17 -21.80 56.93
C GLY A 440 19.75 -20.87 55.79
N ILE A 441 20.70 -20.27 55.05
CA ILE A 441 20.41 -19.44 53.87
C ILE A 441 20.92 -20.14 52.62
N VAL A 442 20.07 -20.28 51.61
CA VAL A 442 20.44 -20.76 50.27
C VAL A 442 20.44 -19.58 49.32
N ALA A 443 21.53 -19.37 48.58
CA ALA A 443 21.61 -18.37 47.53
C ALA A 443 22.28 -18.95 46.29
N SER A 444 21.58 -18.97 45.15
CA SER A 444 22.12 -19.53 43.90
C SER A 444 21.52 -18.90 42.65
N ILE A 445 22.26 -18.94 41.54
CA ILE A 445 21.74 -18.64 40.21
C ILE A 445 21.38 -19.97 39.53
N ILE A 446 20.17 -20.03 38.99
CA ILE A 446 19.65 -21.18 38.27
C ILE A 446 19.50 -20.77 36.81
N GLU A 447 20.19 -21.49 35.92
CA GLU A 447 20.17 -21.21 34.48
C GLU A 447 18.93 -21.81 33.81
N GLY A 448 18.38 -21.11 32.80
CA GLY A 448 17.37 -21.67 31.90
C GLY A 448 15.95 -21.82 32.45
N VAL A 449 15.72 -21.37 33.69
CA VAL A 449 14.43 -21.44 34.40
C VAL A 449 13.67 -20.13 34.27
N ASP A 450 12.38 -20.22 33.95
CA ASP A 450 11.48 -19.06 33.89
C ASP A 450 11.07 -18.57 35.30
N ARG A 451 10.42 -17.40 35.38
CA ARG A 451 10.09 -16.76 36.65
C ARG A 451 9.11 -17.57 37.51
N GLU A 452 8.19 -18.30 36.90
CA GLU A 452 7.18 -19.09 37.62
C GLU A 452 7.83 -20.34 38.20
N SER A 453 8.61 -21.06 37.38
CA SER A 453 9.39 -22.22 37.82
C SER A 453 10.40 -21.86 38.91
N LEU A 454 11.07 -20.70 38.81
CA LEU A 454 11.99 -20.20 39.84
C LEU A 454 11.28 -19.94 41.16
N ARG A 455 10.06 -19.40 41.11
CA ARG A 455 9.24 -19.12 42.30
C ARG A 455 8.91 -20.40 43.04
N GLU A 456 8.45 -21.41 42.30
CA GLU A 456 8.11 -22.70 42.88
C GLU A 456 9.33 -23.40 43.47
N LEU A 457 10.46 -23.36 42.79
CA LEU A 457 11.73 -23.88 43.30
C LEU A 457 12.14 -23.18 44.60
N ALA A 458 12.06 -21.84 44.66
CA ALA A 458 12.39 -21.09 45.86
C ALA A 458 11.51 -21.47 47.06
N VAL A 459 10.21 -21.66 46.83
CA VAL A 459 9.25 -22.12 47.85
C VAL A 459 9.60 -23.54 48.31
N ALA A 460 9.83 -24.47 47.38
CA ALA A 460 10.14 -25.86 47.70
C ALA A 460 11.46 -26.03 48.46
N VAL A 461 12.50 -25.26 48.11
CA VAL A 461 13.79 -25.24 48.84
C VAL A 461 13.59 -24.64 50.24
N ARG A 462 12.81 -23.57 50.37
CA ARG A 462 12.54 -22.93 51.67
C ARG A 462 11.87 -23.91 52.64
N ASP A 463 10.97 -24.74 52.15
CA ASP A 463 10.20 -25.67 52.98
C ASP A 463 11.04 -26.84 53.54
N GLN A 464 12.29 -27.02 53.09
CA GLN A 464 13.23 -27.96 53.68
C GLN A 464 13.60 -27.58 55.12
N GLU A 465 13.71 -28.54 56.03
CA GLU A 465 13.86 -28.28 57.47
C GLU A 465 15.06 -27.38 57.81
N ARG A 466 16.19 -27.55 57.10
CA ARG A 466 17.46 -26.84 57.35
C ARG A 466 17.47 -25.40 56.83
N VAL A 467 16.51 -25.04 55.99
CA VAL A 467 16.48 -23.76 55.28
C VAL A 467 15.58 -22.76 56.00
N LYS A 468 16.07 -21.55 56.22
CA LYS A 468 15.35 -20.40 56.79
C LYS A 468 15.00 -19.35 55.74
N ALA A 469 15.89 -19.15 54.77
CA ALA A 469 15.68 -18.27 53.62
C ALA A 469 16.33 -18.83 52.35
N VAL A 470 15.70 -18.52 51.22
CA VAL A 470 16.15 -18.89 49.88
C VAL A 470 16.18 -17.64 49.03
N ILE A 471 17.26 -17.46 48.26
CA ILE A 471 17.45 -16.38 47.31
C ILE A 471 17.88 -17.01 45.98
N LEU A 472 17.01 -17.03 44.98
CA LEU A 472 17.35 -17.58 43.67
C LEU A 472 17.35 -16.49 42.60
N GLY A 473 18.32 -16.55 41.70
CA GLY A 473 18.40 -15.72 40.51
C GLY A 473 18.28 -16.53 39.23
N THR A 474 17.73 -15.94 38.16
CA THR A 474 17.77 -16.51 36.81
C THR A 474 17.89 -15.39 35.77
N ALA A 475 18.49 -15.72 34.63
CA ALA A 475 18.40 -14.95 33.41
C ALA A 475 17.49 -15.72 32.42
N PRO A 476 16.19 -15.38 32.33
CA PRO A 476 15.26 -16.07 31.46
C PRO A 476 15.66 -15.96 29.98
N ALA A 477 15.35 -16.99 29.19
CA ALA A 477 15.66 -17.02 27.76
C ALA A 477 14.91 -15.95 26.94
N ASP A 478 13.77 -15.45 27.43
CA ASP A 478 13.01 -14.34 26.85
C ASP A 478 13.58 -12.95 27.23
N GLY A 479 14.65 -12.91 28.03
CA GLY A 479 15.45 -11.72 28.32
C GLY A 479 15.23 -11.12 29.72
N GLY A 480 16.22 -10.32 30.15
CA GLY A 480 16.26 -9.68 31.47
C GLY A 480 16.76 -10.60 32.58
N ALA A 481 16.54 -10.19 33.83
CA ALA A 481 16.89 -10.92 35.05
C ALA A 481 15.68 -11.04 35.98
N ALA A 482 15.66 -12.09 36.79
CA ALA A 482 14.72 -12.21 37.90
C ALA A 482 15.42 -12.72 39.16
N LEU A 483 15.02 -12.18 40.30
CA LEU A 483 15.44 -12.62 41.63
C LEU A 483 14.21 -12.91 42.50
N ILE A 484 14.30 -13.96 43.30
CA ILE A 484 13.24 -14.39 44.20
C ILE A 484 13.84 -14.64 45.57
N ALA A 485 13.22 -14.09 46.60
CA ALA A 485 13.53 -14.39 47.98
C ALA A 485 12.30 -15.00 48.66
N ALA A 486 12.49 -16.12 49.35
CA ALA A 486 11.46 -16.80 50.12
C ALA A 486 12.00 -17.08 51.52
N VAL A 487 11.27 -16.69 52.56
CA VAL A 487 11.69 -16.85 53.97
C VAL A 487 10.64 -17.61 54.77
N LYS A 488 11.07 -18.39 55.78
CA LYS A 488 10.15 -19.03 56.73
C LYS A 488 9.55 -17.99 57.68
N SER A 489 8.29 -18.15 58.06
CA SER A 489 7.55 -17.22 58.91
C SER A 489 8.17 -17.03 60.30
N ASP A 490 8.90 -18.02 60.82
CA ASP A 490 9.57 -18.02 62.12
C ASP A 490 11.07 -17.67 62.04
N SER A 491 11.59 -17.34 60.84
CA SER A 491 13.01 -17.05 60.63
C SER A 491 13.47 -15.68 61.16
N GLY A 492 12.54 -14.74 61.35
CA GLY A 492 12.83 -13.34 61.67
C GLY A 492 13.28 -12.50 60.45
N LEU A 493 13.36 -13.10 59.27
CA LEU A 493 13.80 -12.46 58.03
C LEU A 493 12.62 -11.89 57.23
N ASN A 494 12.89 -10.92 56.35
CA ASN A 494 11.90 -10.30 55.47
C ASN A 494 12.37 -10.37 54.00
N ALA A 495 11.64 -11.11 53.16
CA ALA A 495 11.99 -11.32 51.76
C ALA A 495 12.03 -10.01 50.94
N GLY A 496 11.14 -9.06 51.23
CA GLY A 496 11.11 -7.74 50.58
C GLY A 496 12.34 -6.90 50.91
N MET A 497 12.78 -6.92 52.17
CA MET A 497 13.99 -6.21 52.61
C MET A 497 15.25 -6.82 51.99
N ILE A 498 15.34 -8.16 51.97
CA ILE A 498 16.47 -8.90 51.37
C ILE A 498 16.70 -8.49 49.91
N LEU A 499 15.63 -8.30 49.12
CA LEU A 499 15.75 -7.98 47.69
C LEU A 499 15.78 -6.49 47.35
N SER A 500 15.63 -5.60 48.33
CA SER A 500 15.42 -4.15 48.08
C SER A 500 16.56 -3.49 47.28
N GLU A 501 17.82 -3.71 47.66
CA GLU A 501 18.99 -3.20 46.93
C GLU A 501 19.31 -4.04 45.69
N ALA A 502 19.16 -5.37 45.77
CA ALA A 502 19.39 -6.28 44.66
C ALA A 502 18.49 -5.98 43.44
N ALA A 503 17.24 -5.58 43.68
CA ALA A 503 16.30 -5.17 42.64
C ALA A 503 16.80 -3.96 41.84
N LYS A 504 17.39 -2.97 42.51
CA LYS A 504 17.95 -1.78 41.85
C LYS A 504 19.16 -2.15 40.99
N THR A 505 20.00 -3.07 41.49
CA THR A 505 21.21 -3.55 40.80
C THR A 505 20.89 -4.25 39.47
N ILE A 506 19.80 -5.02 39.40
CA ILE A 506 19.33 -5.60 38.12
C ILE A 506 18.50 -4.62 37.26
N GLY A 507 18.40 -3.34 37.65
CA GLY A 507 17.62 -2.33 36.94
C GLY A 507 16.12 -2.62 36.97
N GLY A 508 15.63 -3.12 38.11
CA GLY A 508 14.33 -3.75 38.25
C GLY A 508 13.55 -3.35 39.49
N GLY A 509 12.40 -4.00 39.67
CA GLY A 509 11.51 -3.78 40.80
C GLY A 509 10.51 -4.93 40.97
N GLY A 510 9.82 -4.91 42.10
CA GLY A 510 8.76 -5.87 42.42
C GLY A 510 7.93 -5.40 43.60
N ARG A 511 6.76 -6.00 43.77
CA ARG A 511 5.91 -5.72 44.93
C ARG A 511 6.48 -6.45 46.14
N PRO A 512 6.95 -5.74 47.19
CA PRO A 512 7.52 -6.39 48.36
C PRO A 512 6.44 -7.14 49.13
N ASN A 513 6.81 -8.31 49.64
CA ASN A 513 6.04 -9.13 50.54
C ASN A 513 7.01 -9.81 51.52
N ASP A 514 6.58 -9.89 52.78
CA ASP A 514 7.46 -10.29 53.88
C ASP A 514 7.94 -11.74 53.77
N GLU A 515 7.11 -12.65 53.25
CA GLU A 515 7.42 -14.09 53.14
C GLU A 515 8.00 -14.49 51.78
N LEU A 516 7.56 -13.84 50.69
CA LEU A 516 7.96 -14.19 49.33
C LEU A 516 7.95 -12.96 48.41
N THR A 517 9.12 -12.49 48.00
CA THR A 517 9.27 -11.37 47.06
C THR A 517 9.90 -11.83 45.76
N ILE A 518 9.39 -11.30 44.65
CA ILE A 518 9.90 -11.53 43.30
C ILE A 518 10.18 -10.17 42.67
N VAL A 519 11.36 -10.00 42.11
CA VAL A 519 11.78 -8.79 41.39
C VAL A 519 12.28 -9.15 40.00
N GLY A 520 11.90 -8.35 39.01
CA GLY A 520 12.36 -8.49 37.63
C GLY A 520 13.12 -7.25 37.20
N GLY A 521 14.18 -7.43 36.40
CA GLY A 521 15.06 -6.35 35.95
C GLY A 521 15.54 -6.53 34.50
N LYS A 522 16.13 -5.48 33.95
CA LYS A 522 16.60 -5.42 32.55
C LYS A 522 18.06 -5.86 32.39
N ASN A 523 18.81 -5.97 33.48
CA ASN A 523 20.27 -6.07 33.47
C ASN A 523 20.75 -7.45 33.99
N PRO A 524 20.70 -8.53 33.17
CA PRO A 524 21.15 -9.87 33.57
C PRO A 524 22.63 -9.94 33.92
N GLU A 525 23.47 -9.08 33.35
CA GLU A 525 24.89 -8.99 33.63
C GLU A 525 25.22 -8.63 35.10
N ASN A 526 24.26 -8.06 35.82
CA ASN A 526 24.41 -7.70 37.23
C ASN A 526 23.82 -8.74 38.20
N LEU A 527 23.38 -9.90 37.71
CA LEU A 527 22.68 -10.90 38.52
C LEU A 527 23.53 -11.47 39.65
N GLU A 528 24.81 -11.78 39.40
CA GLU A 528 25.75 -12.25 40.44
C GLU A 528 25.90 -11.23 41.57
N LYS A 529 26.18 -9.97 41.20
CA LYS A 529 26.32 -8.87 42.16
C LYS A 529 25.04 -8.66 42.98
N ALA A 530 23.88 -8.75 42.34
CA ALA A 530 22.59 -8.60 43.01
C ALA A 530 22.30 -9.77 43.96
N LEU A 531 22.66 -11.01 43.58
CA LEU A 531 22.56 -12.19 44.43
C LEU A 531 23.44 -12.04 45.68
N GLU A 532 24.68 -11.59 45.54
CA GLU A 532 25.58 -11.35 46.68
C GLU A 532 25.05 -10.28 47.64
N GLN A 533 24.50 -9.19 47.12
CA GLN A 533 23.85 -8.16 47.94
C GLN A 533 22.68 -8.71 48.75
N ALA A 534 21.82 -9.50 48.11
CA ALA A 534 20.70 -10.13 48.79
C ALA A 534 21.17 -11.15 49.85
N ARG A 535 22.20 -11.95 49.52
CA ARG A 535 22.82 -12.91 50.44
C ARG A 535 23.38 -12.21 51.68
N ALA A 536 24.11 -11.11 51.49
CA ALA A 536 24.65 -10.31 52.59
C ALA A 536 23.53 -9.73 53.47
N ALA A 537 22.47 -9.18 52.86
CA ALA A 537 21.32 -8.62 53.58
C ALA A 537 20.63 -9.67 54.45
N ALA A 538 20.52 -10.92 53.98
CA ALA A 538 19.93 -12.03 54.71
C ALA A 538 20.79 -12.50 55.92
N HIS A 539 22.12 -12.30 55.89
CA HIS A 539 22.99 -12.62 57.03
C HIS A 539 23.04 -11.53 58.11
N THR A 540 22.71 -10.29 57.76
CA THR A 540 22.71 -9.14 58.68
C THR A 540 21.35 -8.80 59.28
N SER A 541 20.27 -9.35 58.73
CA SER A 541 18.90 -9.23 59.24
C SER A 541 18.65 -10.30 60.31
#